data_AF-A0A7J4EY22-F1
#
_entry.id   AF-A0A7J4EY22-F1
#
_cell.length_a   1.000
_cell.length_b   1.000
_cell.length_c   1.000
_cell.angle_alpha   90.00
_cell.angle_beta   90.00
_cell.angle_gamma   90.00
#
_symmetry.space_group_name_H-M   'P 1'
#
loop_
_entity.id
_entity.type
_entity.pdbx_description
1 polymer ?
#
loop_
_entity_poly.entity_id
_entity_poly.type
_entity_poly.pdbx_seq_one_letter_code
_entity_poly.pdbx_strand_id
1 'polypeptide(L)'
;MYFLPIYLTTFAASSIDLSIFSLLLRSMARFNERYKDLNFQVSFEGVHHGPSDLVAPTVFVEIGSTEREWRMREGGEIVGRAIVDTLQKLTSKDYPPLERVIAFGGGHYAPKFTKLVLEDRCYVGYIVPKYAQVSENVLNQLIEKQDFDYVLLDWKGLRGEDKKRYIRFFQDRDIPWKRV
;
A
#
# COMPACT_ATOMS: atom_id res chain seq x y z
N MET A 1 14.07 15.83 18.97
CA MET A 1 12.66 15.44 19.19
C MET A 1 12.29 14.48 18.08
N TYR A 2 12.37 13.17 18.33
CA TYR A 2 11.97 12.17 17.36
C TYR A 2 10.45 12.13 17.36
N PHE A 3 9.81 12.81 16.41
CA PHE A 3 8.42 12.54 16.10
C PHE A 3 8.39 11.13 15.53
N LEU A 4 8.07 10.13 16.37
CA LEU A 4 7.59 8.85 15.88
C LEU A 4 6.26 9.16 15.19
N PRO A 5 6.20 9.06 13.86
CA PRO A 5 4.96 9.39 13.20
C PRO A 5 3.95 8.30 13.54
N ILE A 6 2.70 8.70 13.61
CA ILE A 6 1.63 7.79 13.96
C ILE A 6 1.14 7.26 12.62
N TYR A 7 1.19 5.95 12.43
CA TYR A 7 0.93 5.36 11.12
C TYR A 7 -0.38 4.59 11.11
N LEU A 8 -1.10 4.73 10.00
CA LEU A 8 -2.22 3.86 9.61
C LEU A 8 -1.87 3.17 8.31
N THR A 9 -1.63 1.86 8.35
CA THR A 9 -0.92 1.17 7.28
C THR A 9 -1.64 -0.07 6.78
N THR A 10 -1.36 -0.46 5.53
CA THR A 10 -2.06 -1.56 4.86
C THR A 10 -1.12 -2.40 4.01
N PHE A 11 -1.30 -3.73 4.03
CA PHE A 11 -0.55 -4.68 3.21
C PHE A 11 -1.41 -5.89 2.77
N ALA A 12 -1.16 -6.44 1.57
CA ALA A 12 -2.00 -7.41 0.87
C ALA A 12 -1.61 -8.88 1.00
N ALA A 13 -2.57 -9.77 1.20
CA ALA A 13 -2.41 -11.20 0.90
C ALA A 13 -3.53 -11.69 -0.03
N SER A 14 -3.13 -12.22 -1.19
CA SER A 14 -3.92 -12.97 -2.18
C SER A 14 -4.84 -12.17 -3.13
N SER A 15 -5.22 -12.86 -4.21
CA SER A 15 -5.88 -12.37 -5.42
C SER A 15 -7.34 -11.97 -5.18
N ILE A 16 -7.65 -10.66 -5.17
CA ILE A 16 -8.92 -10.01 -5.57
C ILE A 16 -8.80 -8.49 -5.34
N ASP A 17 -9.63 -7.70 -6.04
CA ASP A 17 -9.79 -6.24 -6.07
C ASP A 17 -8.97 -5.42 -5.06
N LEU A 18 -7.76 -5.04 -5.50
CA LEU A 18 -6.81 -4.21 -4.76
C LEU A 18 -7.30 -2.79 -4.49
N SER A 19 -8.46 -2.40 -5.04
CA SER A 19 -9.05 -1.12 -4.66
C SER A 19 -9.22 -1.06 -3.14
N ILE A 20 -9.42 -2.18 -2.42
CA ILE A 20 -9.55 -2.20 -0.96
C ILE A 20 -8.42 -1.47 -0.23
N PHE A 21 -7.14 -1.69 -0.61
CA PHE A 21 -5.97 -1.06 0.05
C PHE A 21 -6.02 0.45 -0.08
N SER A 22 -6.25 0.88 -1.32
CA SER A 22 -6.23 2.28 -1.68
C SER A 22 -7.48 3.03 -1.20
N LEU A 23 -8.64 2.39 -1.26
CA LEU A 23 -9.89 2.92 -0.72
C LEU A 23 -9.82 3.04 0.79
N LEU A 24 -9.22 2.08 1.48
CA LEU A 24 -9.03 2.15 2.91
C LEU A 24 -8.07 3.29 3.29
N LEU A 25 -6.93 3.42 2.61
CA LEU A 25 -6.00 4.53 2.79
C LEU A 25 -6.69 5.90 2.61
N ARG A 26 -7.45 6.07 1.51
CA ARG A 26 -8.22 7.29 1.24
C ARG A 26 -9.25 7.57 2.33
N SER A 27 -9.95 6.53 2.79
CA SER A 27 -10.97 6.66 3.82
C SER A 27 -10.36 7.02 5.17
N MET A 28 -9.23 6.41 5.53
CA MET A 28 -8.46 6.77 6.73
C MET A 28 -7.98 8.22 6.66
N ALA A 29 -7.39 8.65 5.55
CA ALA A 29 -6.95 10.05 5.37
C ALA A 29 -8.12 11.02 5.53
N ARG A 30 -9.27 10.73 4.92
CA ARG A 30 -10.48 11.58 5.03
C ARG A 30 -11.02 11.66 6.45
N PHE A 31 -11.09 10.55 7.20
CA PHE A 31 -11.55 10.57 8.59
C PHE A 31 -10.52 11.18 9.54
N ASN A 32 -9.23 11.07 9.21
CA ASN A 32 -8.14 11.68 9.97
C ASN A 32 -8.23 13.22 10.00
N GLU A 33 -8.78 13.87 8.96
CA GLU A 33 -8.99 15.33 8.94
C GLU A 33 -9.78 15.86 10.15
N ARG A 34 -10.63 15.02 10.77
CA ARG A 34 -11.38 15.36 12.00
C ARG A 34 -10.48 15.53 13.23
N TYR A 35 -9.31 14.92 13.19
CA TYR A 35 -8.35 14.86 14.30
C TYR A 35 -6.97 15.38 13.88
N LYS A 36 -6.93 16.31 12.93
CA LYS A 36 -5.68 16.86 12.37
C LYS A 36 -4.69 17.35 13.43
N ASP A 37 -5.18 17.85 14.57
CA ASP A 37 -4.34 18.35 15.68
C ASP A 37 -3.55 17.23 16.38
N LEU A 38 -3.96 15.96 16.22
CA LEU A 38 -3.24 14.79 16.72
C LEU A 38 -2.07 14.38 15.81
N ASN A 39 -1.95 14.98 14.62
CA ASN A 39 -0.84 14.77 13.68
C ASN A 39 -0.63 13.29 13.28
N PHE A 40 -1.72 12.52 13.18
CA PHE A 40 -1.66 11.18 12.60
C PHE A 40 -1.23 11.24 11.13
N GLN A 41 -0.29 10.37 10.74
CA GLN A 41 0.14 10.18 9.36
C GLN A 41 -0.52 8.93 8.77
N VAL A 42 -1.18 9.09 7.63
CA VAL A 42 -1.78 7.97 6.91
C VAL A 42 -0.84 7.57 5.78
N SER A 43 -0.40 6.31 5.75
CA SER A 43 0.58 5.84 4.78
C SER A 43 0.48 4.35 4.52
N PHE A 44 0.82 3.90 3.32
CA PHE A 44 1.10 2.48 3.12
C PHE A 44 2.32 2.02 3.91
N GLU A 45 2.45 0.70 4.02
CA GLU A 45 3.70 0.04 4.36
C GLU A 45 4.11 -0.90 3.23
N GLY A 46 5.43 -1.07 3.06
CA GLY A 46 5.97 -2.09 2.17
C GLY A 46 5.55 -3.49 2.61
N VAL A 47 5.60 -4.47 1.71
CA VAL A 47 5.40 -5.88 2.06
C VAL A 47 6.37 -6.31 3.15
N HIS A 48 5.81 -6.75 4.27
CA HIS A 48 6.57 -7.29 5.38
C HIS A 48 5.67 -8.15 6.27
N HIS A 49 6.29 -9.12 6.96
CA HIS A 49 5.63 -10.11 7.82
C HIS A 49 4.62 -11.04 7.11
N GLY A 50 4.15 -12.06 7.84
CA GLY A 50 3.10 -12.99 7.41
C GLY A 50 1.78 -12.71 8.14
N PRO A 51 0.77 -13.59 8.00
CA PRO A 51 0.80 -14.86 7.26
C PRO A 51 0.74 -14.66 5.74
N SER A 52 1.36 -15.56 4.98
CA SER A 52 1.47 -15.49 3.51
C SER A 52 0.66 -16.55 2.78
N ASP A 53 0.08 -17.49 3.52
CA ASP A 53 -0.70 -18.65 3.11
C ASP A 53 -2.22 -18.43 3.25
N LEU A 54 -2.66 -17.17 3.22
CA LEU A 54 -4.07 -16.81 3.25
C LEU A 54 -4.71 -16.97 1.86
N VAL A 55 -5.89 -17.58 1.83
CA VAL A 55 -6.71 -17.77 0.62
C VAL A 55 -7.68 -16.62 0.40
N ALA A 56 -8.08 -15.93 1.48
CA ALA A 56 -8.98 -14.80 1.42
C ALA A 56 -8.20 -13.48 1.23
N PRO A 57 -8.74 -12.52 0.46
CA PRO A 57 -8.16 -11.18 0.34
C PRO A 57 -8.05 -10.55 1.73
N THR A 58 -6.82 -10.24 2.12
CA THR A 58 -6.53 -9.78 3.49
C THR A 58 -5.73 -8.49 3.46
N VAL A 59 -6.09 -7.58 4.36
CA VAL A 59 -5.41 -6.32 4.60
C VAL A 59 -5.16 -6.12 6.09
N PHE A 60 -3.94 -5.72 6.44
CA PHE A 60 -3.64 -5.22 7.79
C PHE A 60 -4.06 -3.76 7.91
N VAL A 61 -4.54 -3.34 9.08
CA VAL A 61 -4.86 -1.93 9.36
C VAL A 61 -4.35 -1.62 10.75
N GLU A 62 -3.26 -0.87 10.83
CA GLU A 62 -2.51 -0.72 12.07
C GLU A 62 -2.65 0.67 12.66
N ILE A 63 -2.45 0.80 13.97
CA ILE A 63 -2.26 2.09 14.65
C ILE A 63 -0.86 2.04 15.25
N GLY A 64 0.04 2.88 14.76
CA GLY A 64 1.44 2.91 15.20
C GLY A 64 1.81 4.15 16.02
N SER A 65 2.91 4.18 16.76
CA SER A 65 3.92 3.12 16.85
C SER A 65 4.18 2.67 18.29
N THR A 66 3.49 3.22 19.28
CA THR A 66 3.65 2.85 20.69
C THR A 66 2.31 2.54 21.34
N GLU A 67 2.36 1.91 22.52
CA GLU A 67 1.17 1.62 23.33
C GLU A 67 0.30 2.85 23.60
N ARG A 68 0.91 4.04 23.65
CA ARG A 68 0.18 5.31 23.76
C ARG A 68 -0.80 5.45 22.59
N GLU A 69 -0.32 5.33 21.35
CA GLU A 69 -1.15 5.45 20.15
C GLU A 69 -2.17 4.32 20.04
N TRP A 70 -1.79 3.09 20.42
CA TRP A 70 -2.70 1.94 20.39
C TRP A 70 -3.95 2.14 21.25
N ARG A 71 -3.80 2.91 22.34
CA ARG A 71 -4.89 3.23 23.28
C ARG A 71 -5.65 4.51 22.92
N MET A 72 -5.23 5.24 21.89
CA MET A 72 -5.93 6.45 21.45
C MET A 72 -7.25 6.09 20.78
N ARG A 73 -8.35 6.53 21.39
CA ARG A 73 -9.70 6.28 20.90
C ARG A 73 -9.89 6.84 19.49
N GLU A 74 -9.28 7.98 19.20
CA GLU A 74 -9.37 8.69 17.92
C GLU A 74 -8.75 7.86 16.78
N GLY A 75 -7.61 7.21 17.03
CA GLY A 75 -7.01 6.28 16.06
C GLY A 75 -7.95 5.11 15.77
N GLY A 76 -8.53 4.52 16.81
CA GLY A 76 -9.54 3.46 16.67
C GLY A 76 -10.80 3.91 15.92
N GLU A 77 -11.27 5.14 16.17
CA GLU A 77 -12.43 5.71 15.47
C GLU A 77 -12.14 5.95 13.99
N ILE A 78 -10.96 6.47 13.63
CA ILE A 78 -10.54 6.64 12.23
C ILE A 78 -10.53 5.29 11.52
N VAL A 79 -9.85 4.29 12.08
CA VAL A 79 -9.75 2.95 11.49
C VAL A 79 -11.12 2.30 11.35
N GLY A 80 -11.92 2.27 12.42
CA GLY A 80 -13.25 1.65 12.40
C GLY A 80 -14.18 2.28 11.37
N ARG A 81 -14.21 3.62 11.28
CA ARG A 81 -15.00 4.33 10.26
C ARG A 81 -14.49 4.08 8.85
N ALA A 82 -13.17 4.05 8.66
CA ALA A 82 -12.57 3.79 7.35
C ALA A 82 -12.87 2.38 6.84
N ILE A 83 -12.88 1.38 7.72
CA ILE A 83 -13.26 0.00 7.37
C ILE A 83 -14.71 -0.05 6.89
N VAL A 84 -15.66 0.49 7.68
CA VAL A 84 -17.09 0.49 7.32
C VAL A 84 -17.34 1.19 5.98
N ASP A 85 -16.76 2.37 5.80
CA ASP A 85 -16.89 3.15 4.57
C ASP A 85 -16.29 2.43 3.35
N THR A 86 -15.14 1.78 3.53
CA THR A 86 -14.51 0.98 2.46
C THR A 86 -15.37 -0.21 2.06
N LEU A 87 -15.91 -0.94 3.04
CA LEU A 87 -16.81 -2.07 2.77
C LEU A 87 -18.09 -1.62 2.03
N GLN A 88 -18.63 -0.45 2.39
CA GLN A 88 -19.77 0.14 1.70
C GLN A 88 -19.43 0.44 0.23
N LYS A 89 -18.32 1.15 -0.04
CA LYS A 89 -17.85 1.45 -1.41
C LYS A 89 -17.59 0.20 -2.24
N LEU A 90 -16.98 -0.82 -1.66
CA LEU A 90 -16.76 -2.11 -2.34
C LEU A 90 -18.09 -2.80 -2.69
N THR A 91 -19.05 -2.78 -1.77
CA THR A 91 -20.37 -3.41 -1.97
C THR A 91 -21.19 -2.67 -3.03
N SER A 92 -21.18 -1.34 -3.01
CA SER A 92 -21.91 -0.51 -3.98
C SER A 92 -21.15 -0.30 -5.30
N LYS A 93 -19.87 -0.70 -5.37
CA LYS A 93 -18.94 -0.34 -6.46
C LYS A 93 -18.82 1.17 -6.68
N ASP A 94 -18.92 1.94 -5.59
CA ASP A 94 -18.84 3.40 -5.59
C ASP A 94 -17.39 3.86 -5.43
N TYR A 95 -16.61 3.65 -6.49
CA TYR A 95 -15.25 4.14 -6.61
C TYR A 95 -14.84 4.27 -8.08
N PRO A 96 -13.92 5.20 -8.42
CA PRO A 96 -13.53 5.42 -9.81
C PRO A 96 -12.80 4.22 -10.40
N PRO A 97 -12.97 3.91 -11.69
CA PRO A 97 -12.17 2.90 -12.38
C PRO A 97 -10.76 3.46 -12.64
N LEU A 98 -9.80 3.11 -11.80
CA LEU A 98 -8.40 3.52 -11.93
C LEU A 98 -7.51 2.32 -12.25
N GLU A 99 -6.38 2.58 -12.90
CA GLU A 99 -5.34 1.56 -13.16
C GLU A 99 -4.79 1.02 -11.83
N ARG A 100 -4.51 -0.29 -11.80
CA ARG A 100 -3.96 -1.05 -10.68
C ARG A 100 -2.47 -1.28 -10.89
N VAL A 101 -1.68 -1.15 -9.83
CA VAL A 101 -0.21 -1.20 -9.94
C VAL A 101 0.43 -2.06 -8.86
N ILE A 102 1.54 -2.70 -9.21
CA ILE A 102 2.56 -3.16 -8.25
C ILE A 102 3.62 -2.07 -8.16
N ALA A 103 4.03 -1.73 -6.94
CA ALA A 103 4.98 -0.65 -6.70
C ALA A 103 6.33 -1.19 -6.19
N PHE A 104 7.44 -0.64 -6.68
CA PHE A 104 8.79 -0.99 -6.26
C PHE A 104 9.57 0.25 -5.86
N GLY A 105 10.21 0.18 -4.70
CA GLY A 105 11.06 1.21 -4.13
C GLY A 105 10.42 1.95 -2.96
N GLY A 106 11.12 2.97 -2.50
CA GLY A 106 10.74 3.76 -1.33
C GLY A 106 11.24 3.15 -0.02
N GLY A 107 11.03 3.89 1.07
CA GLY A 107 11.27 3.41 2.42
C GLY A 107 10.11 2.56 2.95
N HIS A 108 10.12 2.29 4.26
CA HIS A 108 9.10 1.47 4.92
C HIS A 108 7.68 2.01 4.71
N TYR A 109 7.48 3.33 4.81
CA TYR A 109 6.16 3.98 4.69
C TYR A 109 5.78 4.45 3.27
N ALA A 110 6.55 4.05 2.25
CA ALA A 110 6.17 4.19 0.85
C ALA A 110 5.53 5.56 0.43
N PRO A 111 6.10 6.73 0.82
CA PRO A 111 5.38 8.01 0.79
C PRO A 111 4.94 8.46 -0.61
N LYS A 112 5.69 8.09 -1.66
CA LYS A 112 5.29 8.39 -3.05
C LYS A 112 4.03 7.65 -3.46
N PHE A 113 3.92 6.37 -3.10
CA PHE A 113 2.77 5.55 -3.47
C PHE A 113 1.54 5.94 -2.65
N THR A 114 1.72 6.26 -1.36
CA THR A 114 0.69 6.91 -0.53
C THR A 114 0.15 8.16 -1.22
N LYS A 115 1.03 9.07 -1.64
CA LYS A 115 0.63 10.30 -2.34
C LYS A 115 -0.15 10.04 -3.62
N LEU A 116 0.32 9.13 -4.48
CA LEU A 116 -0.38 8.79 -5.72
C LEU A 116 -1.79 8.27 -5.48
N VAL A 117 -1.99 7.48 -4.43
CA VAL A 117 -3.32 6.97 -4.06
C VAL A 117 -4.21 8.07 -3.50
N LEU A 118 -3.69 8.95 -2.64
CA LEU A 118 -4.46 10.09 -2.11
C LEU A 118 -4.84 11.12 -3.18
N GLU A 119 -4.10 11.18 -4.30
CA GLU A 119 -4.39 12.00 -5.47
C GLU A 119 -5.25 11.29 -6.54
N ASP A 120 -5.87 10.15 -6.20
CA ASP A 120 -6.71 9.35 -7.10
C ASP A 120 -6.03 8.95 -8.43
N ARG A 121 -4.70 8.76 -8.43
CA ARG A 121 -3.93 8.47 -9.65
C ARG A 121 -3.99 7.00 -10.07
N CYS A 122 -4.06 6.09 -9.10
CA CYS A 122 -4.06 4.64 -9.32
C CYS A 122 -4.51 3.91 -8.05
N TYR A 123 -4.71 2.59 -8.17
CA TYR A 123 -4.82 1.66 -7.07
C TYR A 123 -3.50 0.91 -6.88
N VAL A 124 -2.91 1.04 -5.70
CA VAL A 124 -1.65 0.36 -5.37
C VAL A 124 -1.95 -0.91 -4.58
N GLY A 125 -1.41 -2.03 -5.04
CA GLY A 125 -1.40 -3.31 -4.34
C GLY A 125 -0.09 -3.54 -3.60
N TYR A 126 0.64 -4.60 -3.96
CA TYR A 126 1.96 -4.91 -3.43
C TYR A 126 2.93 -3.74 -3.59
N ILE A 127 3.61 -3.38 -2.50
CA ILE A 127 4.71 -2.41 -2.48
C ILE A 127 5.98 -3.12 -2.02
N VAL A 128 6.96 -3.24 -2.90
CA VAL A 128 8.27 -3.83 -2.61
C VAL A 128 9.24 -2.72 -2.18
N PRO A 129 9.58 -2.59 -0.90
CA PRO A 129 10.44 -1.50 -0.44
C PRO A 129 11.89 -1.67 -0.88
N LYS A 130 12.67 -0.57 -0.87
CA LYS A 130 14.08 -0.54 -1.30
C LYS A 130 14.99 -1.57 -0.64
N TYR A 131 14.69 -1.91 0.61
CA TYR A 131 15.50 -2.80 1.43
C TYR A 131 15.11 -4.28 1.27
N ALA A 132 13.99 -4.58 0.60
CA ALA A 132 13.58 -5.96 0.36
C ALA A 132 14.51 -6.64 -0.64
N GLN A 133 15.05 -7.80 -0.25
CA GLN A 133 15.77 -8.68 -1.15
C GLN A 133 14.77 -9.63 -1.80
N VAL A 134 14.50 -9.40 -3.08
CA VAL A 134 13.46 -10.14 -3.82
C VAL A 134 14.11 -11.02 -4.88
N SER A 135 13.96 -12.33 -4.73
CA SER A 135 14.38 -13.31 -5.73
C SER A 135 13.41 -13.34 -6.91
N GLU A 136 13.82 -13.93 -8.02
CA GLU A 136 12.94 -14.10 -9.19
C GLU A 136 11.67 -14.90 -8.87
N ASN A 137 11.78 -15.91 -8.00
CA ASN A 137 10.62 -16.68 -7.54
C ASN A 137 9.60 -15.78 -6.82
N VAL A 138 10.06 -14.85 -5.97
CA VAL A 138 9.16 -13.90 -5.29
C VAL A 138 8.57 -12.92 -6.29
N LEU A 139 9.33 -12.46 -7.29
CA LEU A 139 8.78 -11.61 -8.36
C LEU A 139 7.67 -12.32 -9.15
N ASN A 140 7.87 -13.60 -9.50
CA ASN A 140 6.84 -14.41 -10.16
C ASN A 140 5.59 -14.52 -9.26
N GLN A 141 5.76 -14.80 -7.96
CA GLN A 141 4.63 -14.85 -7.03
C GLN A 141 3.88 -13.52 -6.94
N LEU A 142 4.57 -12.38 -6.96
CA LEU A 142 3.93 -11.07 -6.91
C LEU A 142 3.03 -10.82 -8.12
N ILE A 143 3.51 -11.17 -9.32
CA ILE A 143 2.75 -10.98 -10.57
C ILE A 143 1.64 -12.04 -10.75
N GLU A 144 1.78 -13.22 -10.15
CA GLU A 144 0.74 -14.27 -10.16
C GLU A 144 -0.37 -14.00 -9.16
N LYS A 145 -0.05 -13.49 -7.97
CA LYS A 145 -1.01 -13.27 -6.89
C LYS A 145 -1.82 -11.99 -7.04
N GLN A 146 -1.39 -11.08 -7.91
CA GLN A 146 -2.01 -9.77 -8.09
C GLN A 146 -2.40 -9.54 -9.54
N ASP A 147 -3.63 -9.08 -9.77
CA ASP A 147 -4.02 -8.49 -11.06
C ASP A 147 -3.62 -7.01 -11.10
N PHE A 148 -2.93 -6.58 -12.16
CA PHE A 148 -2.39 -5.23 -12.30
C PHE A 148 -2.25 -4.83 -13.78
N ASP A 149 -2.32 -3.52 -14.03
CA ASP A 149 -2.21 -2.96 -15.38
C ASP A 149 -0.76 -2.62 -15.75
N TYR A 150 0.05 -2.16 -14.77
CA TYR A 150 1.48 -1.91 -14.95
C TYR A 150 2.24 -1.81 -13.62
N VAL A 151 3.57 -1.78 -13.70
CA VAL A 151 4.46 -1.65 -12.53
C VAL A 151 4.94 -0.20 -12.35
N LEU A 152 4.96 0.29 -11.11
CA LEU A 152 5.57 1.56 -10.74
C LEU A 152 6.95 1.36 -10.12
N LEU A 153 7.95 2.07 -10.64
CA LEU A 153 9.31 2.09 -10.08
C LEU A 153 9.61 3.48 -9.49
N ASP A 154 9.74 3.58 -8.17
CA ASP A 154 10.31 4.77 -7.54
C ASP A 154 11.80 4.85 -7.89
N TRP A 155 12.12 5.74 -8.83
CA TRP A 155 13.48 5.84 -9.37
C TRP A 155 14.49 6.27 -8.32
N LYS A 156 14.11 7.11 -7.37
CA LYS A 156 15.04 7.55 -6.31
C LYS A 156 15.00 6.57 -5.13
N GLY A 157 13.91 5.83 -4.99
CA GLY A 157 13.67 4.82 -3.97
C GLY A 157 14.18 3.41 -4.30
N LEU A 158 14.89 3.19 -5.41
CA LEU A 158 15.47 1.88 -5.75
C LEU A 158 17.00 1.94 -5.87
N ARG A 159 17.68 0.82 -5.59
CA ARG A 159 19.11 0.65 -5.86
C ARG A 159 19.35 0.52 -7.37
N GLY A 160 20.52 0.92 -7.84
CA GLY A 160 20.86 0.86 -9.27
C GLY A 160 20.79 -0.56 -9.84
N GLU A 161 21.27 -1.54 -9.08
CA GLU A 161 21.22 -2.96 -9.42
C GLU A 161 19.79 -3.50 -9.50
N ASP A 162 18.94 -3.17 -8.51
CA ASP A 162 17.55 -3.63 -8.46
C ASP A 162 16.74 -3.06 -9.62
N LYS A 163 16.96 -1.79 -10.01
CA LYS A 163 16.31 -1.21 -11.20
C LYS A 163 16.60 -2.02 -12.44
N LYS A 164 17.88 -2.34 -12.69
CA LYS A 164 18.28 -3.13 -13.87
C LYS A 164 17.65 -4.53 -13.82
N ARG A 165 17.67 -5.18 -12.65
CA ARG A 165 17.07 -6.50 -12.44
C ARG A 165 15.57 -6.48 -12.72
N TYR A 166 14.83 -5.55 -12.10
CA TYR A 166 13.38 -5.44 -12.23
C TYR A 166 12.96 -5.05 -13.64
N ILE A 167 13.61 -4.07 -14.27
CA ILE A 167 13.33 -3.68 -15.65
C ILE A 167 13.49 -4.87 -16.59
N ARG A 168 14.61 -5.60 -16.48
CA ARG A 168 14.84 -6.80 -17.28
C ARG A 168 13.77 -7.85 -17.05
N PHE A 169 13.47 -8.16 -15.79
CA PHE A 169 12.44 -9.14 -15.43
C PHE A 169 11.07 -8.82 -16.05
N PHE A 170 10.64 -7.56 -16.00
CA PHE A 170 9.36 -7.12 -16.57
C PHE A 170 9.39 -7.07 -18.11
N GLN A 171 10.50 -6.61 -18.71
CA GLN A 171 10.66 -6.58 -20.16
C GLN A 171 10.65 -7.98 -20.77
N ASP A 172 11.34 -8.94 -20.14
CA ASP A 172 11.38 -10.34 -20.60
C ASP A 172 10.00 -11.03 -20.56
N ARG A 173 9.00 -10.39 -19.95
CA ARG A 173 7.62 -10.87 -19.78
C ARG A 173 6.57 -9.93 -20.39
N ASP A 174 6.99 -8.94 -21.18
CA ASP A 174 6.13 -7.92 -21.78
C ASP A 174 5.25 -7.16 -20.76
N ILE A 175 5.69 -7.04 -19.51
CA ILE A 175 4.98 -6.31 -18.46
C ILE A 175 5.29 -4.81 -18.56
N PRO A 176 4.28 -3.94 -18.74
CA PRO A 176 4.48 -2.49 -18.76
C PRO A 176 4.97 -1.96 -17.42
N TRP A 177 5.85 -0.97 -17.45
CA TRP A 177 6.31 -0.29 -16.25
C TRP A 177 6.49 1.22 -16.49
N LYS A 178 6.29 2.01 -15.43
CA LYS A 178 6.43 3.47 -15.43
C LYS A 178 7.35 3.91 -14.28
N ARG A 179 8.09 4.99 -14.52
CA ARG A 179 8.96 5.63 -13.52
C ARG A 179 8.19 6.67 -12.72
N VAL A 180 8.41 6.70 -11.40
CA VAL A 180 7.94 7.77 -10.48
C VAL A 180 9.03 8.27 -9.53
#